data_AF-A0A173M254-F1
#
_entry.id   AF-A0A173M254-F1
#
_cell.length_a   1.000
_cell.length_b   1.000
_cell.length_c   1.000
_cell.angle_alpha   90.00
_cell.angle_beta   90.00
_cell.angle_gamma   90.00
#
_symmetry.space_group_name_H-M   'P 1'
#
loop_
_entity.id
_entity.type
_entity.pdbx_description
1 polymer ?
#
loop_
_entity_poly.entity_id
_entity_poly.type
_entity_poly.pdbx_seq_one_letter_code
_entity_poly.pdbx_strand_id
1 'polypeptide(L)'
;VLTFLMTAVCCAASFASCEQENSVSTVVPPTHVPAASSRLLFEDIKTFHNLMVKLNASLDGEISKIFEGETHMTGENEKAKKGLNEMKDVADKIRDSPQFTSEGFVKSDEEAKSVSGDIGTLMDSVIQIYHKTSSLNDEVKKLFPDNNKTKENLEQMKKYFKQHVFDSKDVDDDTLVRVGYAFTKNDNFVSIVSTAGLYFKKNPTSSGSSGVENLTPSGGAAPGTGLPPTSGESPQEIPGPQPTAPAAPQPGASATEPAQKPAAPSQSPGNLNGKQAGSSFTYGGLTVATLCYFVLSAF
;
A
#
# COMPACT_ATOMS: atom_id res chain seq x y z
N VAL A 1 14.02 61.53 55.33
CA VAL A 1 14.44 60.13 55.44
C VAL A 1 13.26 59.32 55.95
N LEU A 2 12.54 58.66 55.05
CA LEU A 2 11.64 57.56 55.40
C LEU A 2 11.54 56.64 54.18
N THR A 3 12.15 55.49 54.35
CA THR A 3 12.31 54.37 53.43
C THR A 3 11.02 53.58 53.33
N PHE A 4 10.45 53.47 52.13
CA PHE A 4 9.54 52.38 51.75
C PHE A 4 9.67 52.14 50.24
N LEU A 5 10.44 51.13 49.86
CA LEU A 5 10.33 50.49 48.55
C LEU A 5 10.27 48.98 48.80
N MET A 6 9.03 48.50 48.84
CA MET A 6 8.68 47.09 48.80
C MET A 6 9.03 46.53 47.42
N THR A 7 9.89 45.52 47.40
CA THR A 7 10.22 44.70 46.24
C THR A 7 8.97 43.91 45.81
N ALA A 8 8.32 44.35 44.75
CA ALA A 8 7.33 43.54 44.03
C ALA A 8 8.07 42.59 43.09
N VAL A 9 8.14 41.32 43.47
CA VAL A 9 8.57 40.22 42.58
C VAL A 9 7.44 40.01 41.59
N CYS A 10 7.61 40.51 40.37
CA CYS A 10 6.70 40.28 39.27
C CYS A 10 6.94 38.89 38.69
N CYS A 11 5.85 38.13 38.56
CA CYS A 11 5.77 36.77 38.10
C CYS A 11 6.45 36.55 36.74
N ALA A 12 7.41 35.61 36.69
CA ALA A 12 7.83 34.95 35.46
C ALA A 12 7.68 33.44 35.64
N ALA A 13 6.44 32.97 35.70
CA ALA A 13 6.13 31.59 35.37
C ALA A 13 6.15 31.49 33.85
N SER A 14 7.33 31.23 33.28
CA SER A 14 7.43 30.74 31.91
C SER A 14 6.72 29.40 31.86
N PHE A 15 5.47 29.39 31.42
CA PHE A 15 4.91 28.21 30.78
C PHE A 15 5.71 28.04 29.49
N ALA A 16 6.79 27.27 29.58
CA ALA A 16 7.26 26.51 28.43
C ALA A 16 6.16 25.51 28.10
N SER A 17 5.14 25.98 27.38
CA SER A 17 4.34 25.10 26.54
C SER A 17 5.33 24.52 25.53
N CYS A 18 5.88 23.35 25.85
CA CYS A 18 6.29 22.43 24.80
C CYS A 18 5.02 22.27 23.95
N GLU A 19 4.98 22.93 22.81
CA GLU A 19 4.13 22.46 21.73
C GLU A 19 4.50 21.01 21.57
N GLN A 20 3.58 20.15 21.99
CA GLN A 20 3.61 18.75 21.69
C GLN A 20 3.59 18.71 20.16
N GLU A 21 4.78 18.55 19.58
CA GLU A 21 4.95 18.20 18.18
C GLU A 21 3.93 17.09 17.95
N ASN A 22 2.93 17.39 17.10
CA ASN A 22 2.10 16.36 16.54
C ASN A 22 3.07 15.44 15.82
N SER A 23 3.46 14.37 16.51
CA SER A 23 4.14 13.22 15.95
C SER A 23 3.39 12.90 14.67
N VAL A 24 3.99 13.25 13.53
CA VAL A 24 3.61 12.67 12.25
C VAL A 24 3.76 11.19 12.51
N SER A 25 2.62 10.52 12.72
CA SER A 25 2.56 9.08 12.85
C SER A 25 3.15 8.56 11.54
N THR A 26 4.44 8.24 11.58
CA THR A 26 5.12 7.58 10.49
C THR A 26 4.50 6.20 10.51
N VAL A 27 3.47 6.05 9.69
CA VAL A 27 2.79 4.79 9.47
C VAL A 27 3.85 3.87 8.88
N VAL A 28 4.53 3.12 9.73
CA VAL A 28 5.37 2.01 9.29
C VAL A 28 4.41 1.09 8.56
N PRO A 29 4.60 0.87 7.24
CA PRO A 29 3.73 0.01 6.48
C PRO A 29 3.75 -1.34 7.18
N PRO A 30 2.59 -1.87 7.59
CA PRO A 30 2.58 -3.11 8.34
C PRO A 30 3.19 -4.21 7.45
N THR A 31 3.92 -5.16 8.05
CA THR A 31 4.77 -6.15 7.35
C THR A 31 4.08 -7.00 6.28
N HIS A 32 2.75 -6.94 6.20
CA HIS A 32 1.95 -7.63 5.20
C HIS A 32 1.84 -6.88 3.86
N VAL A 33 2.20 -5.60 3.75
CA VAL A 33 2.16 -4.88 2.46
C VAL A 33 3.48 -5.01 1.68
N PRO A 34 3.46 -4.97 0.33
CA PRO A 34 4.67 -4.99 -0.49
C PRO A 34 5.65 -3.87 -0.11
N ALA A 35 6.94 -4.17 -0.09
CA ALA A 35 7.97 -3.16 0.10
C ALA A 35 7.98 -2.16 -1.09
N ALA A 36 8.52 -0.96 -0.86
CA ALA A 36 8.72 0.01 -1.92
C ALA A 36 9.65 -0.58 -3.01
N SER A 37 9.16 -0.60 -4.25
CA SER A 37 9.91 -1.06 -5.40
C SER A 37 10.87 0.01 -5.92
N SER A 38 11.90 -0.40 -6.67
CA SER A 38 12.86 0.50 -7.32
C SER A 38 12.33 1.21 -8.56
N ARG A 39 11.11 0.88 -9.02
CA ARG A 39 10.48 1.54 -10.18
C ARG A 39 10.25 3.02 -9.88
N LEU A 40 10.20 3.86 -10.92
CA LEU A 40 9.82 5.26 -10.76
C LEU A 40 8.34 5.38 -10.38
N LEU A 41 7.98 6.38 -9.56
CA LEU A 41 6.59 6.67 -9.20
C LEU A 41 5.69 6.81 -10.45
N PHE A 42 6.19 7.43 -11.51
CA PHE A 42 5.45 7.59 -12.76
C PHE A 42 5.03 6.24 -13.39
N GLU A 43 5.84 5.20 -13.25
CA GLU A 43 5.51 3.87 -13.75
C GLU A 43 4.35 3.24 -12.96
N ASP A 44 4.32 3.41 -11.63
CA ASP A 44 3.20 2.91 -10.82
C ASP A 44 1.92 3.71 -11.07
N ILE A 45 2.02 5.03 -11.30
CA ILE A 45 0.87 5.88 -11.69
C ILE A 45 0.28 5.41 -13.01
N LYS A 46 1.13 5.09 -13.99
CA LYS A 46 0.71 4.57 -15.30
C LYS A 46 0.04 3.20 -15.16
N THR A 47 0.64 2.27 -14.39
CA THR A 47 0.04 0.96 -14.10
C THR A 47 -1.32 1.12 -13.41
N PHE A 48 -1.38 1.96 -12.37
CA PHE A 48 -2.61 2.28 -11.64
C PHE A 48 -3.70 2.81 -12.58
N HIS A 49 -3.41 3.84 -13.38
CA HIS A 49 -4.36 4.44 -14.30
C HIS A 49 -4.91 3.40 -15.28
N ASN A 50 -4.02 2.63 -15.90
CA ASN A 50 -4.42 1.64 -16.91
C ASN A 50 -5.30 0.53 -16.31
N LEU A 51 -5.00 0.10 -15.08
CA LEU A 51 -5.83 -0.86 -14.36
C LEU A 51 -7.16 -0.27 -13.92
N MET A 52 -7.22 1.00 -13.53
CA MET A 52 -8.48 1.70 -13.25
C MET A 52 -9.41 1.71 -14.46
N VAL A 53 -8.89 1.98 -15.67
CA VAL A 53 -9.68 1.91 -16.90
C VAL A 53 -10.11 0.47 -17.19
N LYS A 54 -9.18 -0.49 -17.12
CA LYS A 54 -9.46 -1.92 -17.39
C LYS A 54 -10.54 -2.49 -16.47
N LEU A 55 -10.42 -2.23 -15.18
CA LEU A 55 -11.22 -2.87 -14.14
C LEU A 55 -12.53 -2.12 -13.85
N ASN A 56 -12.77 -0.98 -14.49
CA ASN A 56 -13.87 -0.05 -14.19
C ASN A 56 -15.21 -0.76 -13.94
N ALA A 57 -15.61 -1.66 -14.84
CA ALA A 57 -16.89 -2.37 -14.73
C ALA A 57 -16.98 -3.37 -13.56
N SER A 58 -15.84 -3.91 -13.10
CA SER A 58 -15.76 -4.89 -12.01
C SER A 58 -15.33 -4.30 -10.67
N LEU A 59 -14.82 -3.06 -10.67
CA LEU A 59 -14.09 -2.48 -9.55
C LEU A 59 -14.94 -2.43 -8.27
N ASP A 60 -16.20 -2.01 -8.38
CA ASP A 60 -17.10 -1.92 -7.23
C ASP A 60 -17.29 -3.26 -6.51
N GLY A 61 -17.45 -4.33 -7.29
CA GLY A 61 -17.58 -5.69 -6.76
C GLY A 61 -16.30 -6.16 -6.10
N GLU A 62 -15.15 -5.94 -6.76
CA GLU A 62 -13.84 -6.30 -6.23
C GLU A 62 -13.49 -5.55 -4.94
N ILE A 63 -13.79 -4.26 -4.85
CA ILE A 63 -13.60 -3.48 -3.60
C ILE A 63 -14.52 -4.00 -2.50
N SER A 64 -15.79 -4.29 -2.82
CA SER A 64 -16.74 -4.79 -1.82
C SER A 64 -16.28 -6.13 -1.22
N LYS A 65 -15.73 -7.03 -2.05
CA LYS A 65 -15.15 -8.31 -1.59
C LYS A 65 -14.02 -8.14 -0.58
N ILE A 66 -13.21 -7.09 -0.69
CA ILE A 66 -12.11 -6.81 0.27
C ILE A 66 -12.68 -6.59 1.68
N PHE A 67 -13.88 -6.04 1.82
CA PHE A 67 -14.52 -5.76 3.11
C PHE A 67 -15.43 -6.89 3.62
N GLU A 68 -15.62 -7.98 2.85
CA GLU A 68 -16.42 -9.11 3.32
C GLU A 68 -15.87 -9.68 4.63
N GLY A 69 -16.75 -9.85 5.62
CA GLY A 69 -16.40 -10.29 6.96
C GLY A 69 -15.88 -9.20 7.92
N GLU A 70 -15.70 -7.95 7.47
CA GLU A 70 -15.29 -6.83 8.33
C GLU A 70 -16.50 -6.12 8.93
N THR A 71 -16.86 -6.47 10.17
CA THR A 71 -18.08 -5.95 10.84
C THR A 71 -17.96 -4.52 11.38
N HIS A 72 -16.76 -3.95 11.39
CA HIS A 72 -16.46 -2.63 11.98
C HIS A 72 -16.08 -1.55 10.95
N MET A 73 -16.15 -1.85 9.65
CA MET A 73 -15.68 -0.97 8.57
C MET A 73 -16.82 -0.38 7.73
N THR A 74 -17.94 -0.05 8.38
CA THR A 74 -19.12 0.51 7.70
C THR A 74 -18.78 1.81 6.98
N GLY A 75 -19.03 1.86 5.66
CA GLY A 75 -18.80 3.04 4.82
C GLY A 75 -17.36 3.21 4.33
N GLU A 76 -16.41 2.38 4.77
CA GLU A 76 -15.02 2.43 4.29
C GLU A 76 -14.90 1.96 2.83
N ASN A 77 -15.81 1.11 2.35
CA ASN A 77 -15.89 0.71 0.95
C ASN A 77 -16.16 1.90 0.02
N GLU A 78 -17.10 2.77 0.37
CA GLU A 78 -17.45 3.96 -0.43
C GLU A 78 -16.32 5.00 -0.39
N LYS A 79 -15.66 5.19 0.75
CA LYS A 79 -14.46 6.02 0.84
C LYS A 79 -13.33 5.45 -0.01
N ALA A 80 -13.10 4.14 -0.01
CA ALA A 80 -12.07 3.51 -0.82
C ALA A 80 -12.31 3.72 -2.32
N LYS A 81 -13.55 3.54 -2.78
CA LYS A 81 -13.95 3.83 -4.17
C LYS A 81 -13.72 5.29 -4.53
N LYS A 82 -14.13 6.21 -3.66
CA LYS A 82 -13.89 7.65 -3.86
C LYS A 82 -12.40 7.95 -3.92
N GLY A 83 -11.59 7.35 -3.05
CA GLY A 83 -10.13 7.47 -3.05
C GLY A 83 -9.49 6.97 -4.34
N LEU A 84 -9.95 5.86 -4.91
CA LEU A 84 -9.49 5.37 -6.22
C LEU A 84 -9.79 6.37 -7.33
N ASN A 85 -11.00 6.94 -7.35
CA ASN A 85 -11.38 7.95 -8.34
C ASN A 85 -10.56 9.23 -8.18
N GLU A 86 -10.36 9.72 -6.95
CA GLU A 86 -9.51 10.89 -6.67
C GLU A 86 -8.05 10.64 -7.11
N MET A 87 -7.50 9.46 -6.84
CA MET A 87 -6.17 9.07 -7.33
C MET A 87 -6.13 8.99 -8.85
N LYS A 88 -7.19 8.50 -9.50
CA LYS A 88 -7.31 8.43 -10.96
C LYS A 88 -7.34 9.82 -11.57
N ASP A 89 -8.09 10.76 -10.98
CA ASP A 89 -8.13 12.15 -11.44
C ASP A 89 -6.76 12.81 -11.39
N VAL A 90 -5.94 12.49 -10.38
CA VAL A 90 -4.54 12.96 -10.32
C VAL A 90 -3.70 12.30 -11.42
N ALA A 91 -3.86 10.99 -11.65
CA ALA A 91 -3.17 10.28 -12.71
C ALA A 91 -3.54 10.81 -14.11
N ASP A 92 -4.82 11.13 -14.35
CA ASP A 92 -5.31 11.77 -15.57
C ASP A 92 -4.63 13.14 -15.78
N LYS A 93 -4.55 13.97 -14.74
CA LYS A 93 -3.84 15.27 -14.79
C LYS A 93 -2.35 15.12 -15.09
N ILE A 94 -1.71 14.07 -14.59
CA ILE A 94 -0.29 13.77 -14.88
C ILE A 94 -0.14 13.33 -16.33
N ARG A 95 -1.00 12.43 -16.84
CA ARG A 95 -1.01 11.99 -18.24
C ARG A 95 -1.17 13.17 -19.21
N ASP A 96 -2.06 14.10 -18.88
CA ASP A 96 -2.42 15.22 -19.75
C ASP A 96 -1.48 16.43 -19.59
N SER A 97 -0.56 16.39 -18.62
CA SER A 97 0.40 17.47 -18.38
C SER A 97 1.55 17.44 -19.39
N PRO A 98 1.97 18.59 -19.94
CA PRO A 98 3.11 18.67 -20.86
C PRO A 98 4.45 18.33 -20.19
N GLN A 99 4.49 18.28 -18.85
CA GLN A 99 5.69 17.93 -18.08
C GLN A 99 6.00 16.42 -18.12
N PHE A 100 5.03 15.60 -18.53
CA PHE A 100 5.14 14.15 -18.56
C PHE A 100 4.84 13.62 -19.97
N THR A 101 5.32 12.41 -20.24
CA THR A 101 4.89 11.69 -21.44
C THR A 101 3.51 11.09 -21.22
N SER A 102 2.69 11.03 -22.25
CA SER A 102 1.45 10.23 -22.24
C SER A 102 1.67 8.81 -22.75
N GLU A 103 2.91 8.46 -23.13
CA GLU A 103 3.26 7.14 -23.65
C GLU A 103 2.96 6.03 -22.65
N GLY A 104 2.29 4.99 -23.14
CA GLY A 104 1.89 3.82 -22.35
C GLY A 104 0.66 4.02 -21.48
N PHE A 105 0.07 5.21 -21.41
CA PHE A 105 -1.29 5.37 -20.88
C PHE A 105 -2.31 4.90 -21.90
N VAL A 106 -3.28 4.11 -21.45
CA VAL A 106 -4.43 3.74 -22.29
C VAL A 106 -5.37 4.93 -22.47
N LYS A 107 -5.93 5.06 -23.66
CA LYS A 107 -6.83 6.17 -24.04
C LYS A 107 -8.29 5.75 -24.11
N SER A 108 -8.57 4.45 -24.02
CA SER A 108 -9.92 3.91 -24.10
C SER A 108 -10.05 2.57 -23.39
N ASP A 109 -11.29 2.17 -23.13
CA ASP A 109 -11.62 0.86 -22.58
C ASP A 109 -11.15 -0.29 -23.48
N GLU A 110 -11.11 -0.08 -24.81
CA GLU A 110 -10.65 -1.08 -25.77
C GLU A 110 -9.15 -1.35 -25.60
N GLU A 111 -8.34 -0.29 -25.53
CA GLU A 111 -6.90 -0.41 -25.26
C GLU A 111 -6.63 -1.05 -23.89
N ALA A 112 -7.48 -0.74 -22.90
CA ALA A 112 -7.35 -1.27 -21.55
C ALA A 112 -7.56 -2.78 -21.44
N LYS A 113 -8.25 -3.43 -22.40
CA LYS A 113 -8.45 -4.88 -22.41
C LYS A 113 -7.12 -5.66 -22.50
N SER A 114 -6.11 -5.07 -23.14
CA SER A 114 -4.78 -5.68 -23.29
C SER A 114 -3.85 -5.42 -22.10
N VAL A 115 -4.25 -4.58 -21.14
CA VAL A 115 -3.45 -4.29 -19.95
C VAL A 115 -3.37 -5.54 -19.08
N SER A 116 -2.16 -5.97 -18.73
CA SER A 116 -1.94 -7.07 -17.78
C SER A 116 -2.16 -6.61 -16.35
N GLY A 117 -2.67 -7.50 -15.49
CA GLY A 117 -2.87 -7.24 -14.07
C GLY A 117 -4.34 -7.30 -13.65
N ASP A 118 -4.54 -7.38 -12.36
CA ASP A 118 -5.82 -7.61 -11.68
C ASP A 118 -6.00 -6.63 -10.51
N ILE A 119 -7.00 -6.88 -9.66
CA ILE A 119 -7.23 -6.09 -8.45
C ILE A 119 -6.00 -6.08 -7.53
N GLY A 120 -5.25 -7.19 -7.45
CA GLY A 120 -4.03 -7.25 -6.65
C GLY A 120 -2.94 -6.34 -7.18
N THR A 121 -2.79 -6.30 -8.50
CA THR A 121 -1.84 -5.38 -9.17
C THR A 121 -2.27 -3.92 -8.98
N LEU A 122 -3.57 -3.63 -8.97
CA LEU A 122 -4.10 -2.30 -8.67
C LEU A 122 -3.78 -1.89 -7.23
N MET A 123 -4.02 -2.79 -6.26
CA MET A 123 -3.71 -2.55 -4.85
C MET A 123 -2.21 -2.40 -4.59
N ASP A 124 -1.36 -3.17 -5.27
CA ASP A 124 0.09 -2.98 -5.22
C ASP A 124 0.44 -1.57 -5.71
N SER A 125 -0.09 -1.15 -6.88
CA SER A 125 0.16 0.19 -7.42
C SER A 125 -0.25 1.29 -6.44
N VAL A 126 -1.37 1.14 -5.73
CA VAL A 126 -1.79 2.07 -4.65
C VAL A 126 -0.73 2.16 -3.54
N ILE A 127 -0.23 1.02 -3.06
CA ILE A 127 0.82 0.97 -2.01
C ILE A 127 2.13 1.59 -2.51
N GLN A 128 2.54 1.30 -3.75
CA GLN A 128 3.75 1.86 -4.34
C GLN A 128 3.65 3.39 -4.50
N ILE A 129 2.50 3.89 -4.98
CA ILE A 129 2.22 5.33 -5.05
C ILE A 129 2.28 5.94 -3.64
N TYR A 130 1.68 5.30 -2.63
CA TYR A 130 1.77 5.76 -1.26
C TYR A 130 3.21 5.89 -0.75
N HIS A 131 4.03 4.85 -0.89
CA HIS A 131 5.42 4.90 -0.46
C HIS A 131 6.18 6.04 -1.12
N LYS A 132 6.09 6.13 -2.45
CA LYS A 132 6.92 7.06 -3.22
C LYS A 132 6.44 8.50 -3.11
N THR A 133 5.13 8.74 -3.01
CA THR A 133 4.60 10.09 -2.77
C THR A 133 4.90 10.57 -1.35
N SER A 134 4.88 9.68 -0.36
CA SER A 134 5.30 10.00 1.02
C SER A 134 6.78 10.37 1.07
N SER A 135 7.66 9.55 0.49
CA SER A 135 9.09 9.85 0.42
C SER A 135 9.40 11.14 -0.35
N LEU A 136 8.69 11.40 -1.46
CA LEU A 136 8.81 12.64 -2.22
C LEU A 136 8.40 13.85 -1.36
N ASN A 137 7.27 13.77 -0.66
CA ASN A 137 6.79 14.86 0.19
C ASN A 137 7.75 15.15 1.34
N ASP A 138 8.36 14.12 1.93
CA ASP A 138 9.36 14.27 2.98
C ASP A 138 10.65 14.90 2.47
N GLU A 139 11.12 14.52 1.27
CA GLU A 139 12.26 15.20 0.64
C GLU A 139 11.95 16.67 0.32
N VAL A 140 10.73 16.97 -0.14
CA VAL A 140 10.28 18.36 -0.35
C VAL A 140 10.31 19.15 0.96
N LYS A 141 9.80 18.60 2.07
CA LYS A 141 9.85 19.28 3.39
C LYS A 141 11.28 19.52 3.86
N LYS A 142 12.16 18.55 3.65
CA LYS A 142 13.57 18.61 4.01
C LYS A 142 14.34 19.66 3.20
N LEU A 143 14.09 19.75 1.90
CA LEU A 143 14.77 20.69 1.01
C LEU A 143 14.15 22.10 1.03
N PHE A 144 12.87 22.22 1.38
CA PHE A 144 12.14 23.49 1.36
C PHE A 144 11.33 23.75 2.65
N PRO A 145 11.93 23.70 3.84
CA PRO A 145 11.20 23.82 5.12
C PRO A 145 10.42 25.14 5.26
N ASP A 146 10.98 26.24 4.75
CA ASP A 146 10.34 27.57 4.77
C ASP A 146 9.79 27.98 3.39
N ASN A 147 9.58 27.02 2.48
CA ASN A 147 9.29 27.27 1.06
C ASN A 147 10.38 28.10 0.32
N ASN A 148 11.59 28.22 0.90
CA ASN A 148 12.70 28.93 0.28
C ASN A 148 13.37 28.06 -0.79
N LYS A 149 13.17 28.42 -2.06
CA LYS A 149 13.74 27.72 -3.23
C LYS A 149 15.12 28.26 -3.60
N THR A 150 16.16 27.84 -2.87
CA THR A 150 17.55 28.12 -3.29
C THR A 150 17.91 27.31 -4.54
N LYS A 151 18.87 27.81 -5.33
CA LYS A 151 19.35 27.08 -6.52
C LYS A 151 19.90 25.70 -6.16
N GLU A 152 20.63 25.58 -5.05
CA GLU A 152 21.19 24.32 -4.59
C GLU A 152 20.10 23.29 -4.23
N ASN A 153 19.08 23.71 -3.47
CA ASN A 153 17.98 22.82 -3.09
C ASN A 153 17.14 22.40 -4.31
N LEU A 154 16.97 23.29 -5.29
CA LEU A 154 16.32 22.95 -6.56
C LEU A 154 17.11 21.91 -7.37
N GLU A 155 18.43 22.03 -7.46
CA GLU A 155 19.26 21.02 -8.13
C GLU A 155 19.21 19.66 -7.41
N GLN A 156 19.20 19.65 -6.07
CA GLN A 156 19.00 18.43 -5.29
C GLN A 156 17.61 17.81 -5.55
N MET A 157 16.57 18.63 -5.58
CA MET A 157 15.21 18.19 -5.86
C MET A 157 15.07 17.62 -7.28
N LYS A 158 15.66 18.27 -8.29
CA LYS A 158 15.69 17.75 -9.67
C LYS A 158 16.36 16.39 -9.74
N LYS A 159 17.50 16.22 -9.06
CA LYS A 159 18.20 14.94 -8.99
C LYS A 159 17.34 13.86 -8.34
N TYR A 160 16.71 14.15 -7.20
CA TYR A 160 15.80 13.23 -6.53
C TYR A 160 14.62 12.85 -7.44
N PHE A 161 13.96 13.84 -8.03
CA PHE A 161 12.80 13.65 -8.89
C PHE A 161 13.12 12.76 -10.09
N LYS A 162 14.28 12.98 -10.73
CA LYS A 162 14.76 12.13 -11.82
C LYS A 162 14.97 10.68 -11.39
N GLN A 163 15.50 10.47 -10.19
CA GLN A 163 15.85 9.13 -9.67
C GLN A 163 14.64 8.34 -9.16
N HIS A 164 13.59 9.02 -8.70
CA HIS A 164 12.50 8.37 -7.97
C HIS A 164 11.11 8.62 -8.55
N VAL A 165 10.93 9.68 -9.34
CA VAL A 165 9.61 10.10 -9.84
C VAL A 165 9.46 9.90 -11.33
N PHE A 166 10.26 10.60 -12.14
CA PHE A 166 10.18 10.56 -13.59
C PHE A 166 11.51 11.00 -14.20
N ASP A 167 12.09 10.17 -15.07
CA ASP A 167 13.38 10.43 -15.72
C ASP A 167 13.22 11.42 -16.89
N SER A 168 12.99 12.68 -16.55
CA SER A 168 12.99 13.81 -17.49
C SER A 168 13.92 14.91 -17.01
N LYS A 169 14.49 15.65 -17.98
CA LYS A 169 15.39 16.78 -17.72
C LYS A 169 14.66 18.11 -17.53
N ASP A 170 13.42 18.21 -18.01
CA ASP A 170 12.72 19.48 -18.22
C ASP A 170 11.41 19.54 -17.45
N VAL A 171 11.46 19.20 -16.15
CA VAL A 171 10.31 19.33 -15.25
C VAL A 171 10.39 20.66 -14.51
N ASP A 172 9.30 21.42 -14.53
CA ASP A 172 9.24 22.73 -13.85
C ASP A 172 9.28 22.62 -12.31
N ASP A 173 9.76 23.68 -11.66
CA ASP A 173 9.99 23.74 -10.21
C ASP A 173 8.72 23.60 -9.35
N ASP A 174 7.53 23.81 -9.93
CA ASP A 174 6.25 23.60 -9.24
C ASP A 174 5.87 22.12 -9.28
N THR A 175 6.00 21.50 -10.45
CA THR A 175 5.78 20.06 -10.64
C THR A 175 6.70 19.23 -9.74
N LEU A 176 7.98 19.60 -9.62
CA LEU A 176 8.94 18.92 -8.75
C LEU A 176 8.45 18.75 -7.30
N VAL A 177 7.72 19.73 -6.78
CA VAL A 177 7.32 19.79 -5.37
C VAL A 177 5.86 19.43 -5.14
N ARG A 178 5.00 19.40 -6.17
CA ARG A 178 3.55 19.21 -6.00
C ARG A 178 3.02 17.82 -6.31
N VAL A 179 3.72 17.01 -7.12
CA VAL A 179 3.21 15.70 -7.55
C VAL A 179 2.84 14.80 -6.38
N GLY A 180 3.72 14.69 -5.37
CA GLY A 180 3.44 13.88 -4.18
C GLY A 180 2.22 14.38 -3.41
N TYR A 181 2.15 15.68 -3.15
CA TYR A 181 1.02 16.29 -2.45
C TYR A 181 -0.30 16.20 -3.22
N ALA A 182 -0.28 16.14 -4.55
CA ALA A 182 -1.50 16.00 -5.35
C ALA A 182 -2.25 14.71 -5.03
N PHE A 183 -1.53 13.62 -4.69
CA PHE A 183 -2.14 12.39 -4.21
C PHE A 183 -2.54 12.47 -2.73
N THR A 184 -1.60 12.88 -1.86
CA THR A 184 -1.78 12.74 -0.41
C THR A 184 -2.73 13.76 0.21
N LYS A 185 -3.10 14.84 -0.52
CA LYS A 185 -4.05 15.85 -0.04
C LYS A 185 -5.52 15.45 -0.24
N ASN A 186 -5.81 14.40 -1.01
CA ASN A 186 -7.17 13.97 -1.23
C ASN A 186 -7.73 13.30 0.04
N ASP A 187 -8.95 13.66 0.42
CA ASP A 187 -9.58 13.25 1.69
C ASP A 187 -9.62 11.72 1.87
N ASN A 188 -9.74 10.97 0.78
CA ASN A 188 -9.92 9.52 0.81
C ASN A 188 -8.66 8.73 0.48
N PHE A 189 -7.51 9.41 0.33
CA PHE A 189 -6.24 8.76 0.01
C PHE A 189 -5.83 7.74 1.08
N VAL A 190 -5.93 8.09 2.35
CA VAL A 190 -5.62 7.17 3.46
C VAL A 190 -6.56 5.97 3.47
N SER A 191 -7.83 6.16 3.14
CA SER A 191 -8.84 5.10 3.09
C SER A 191 -8.51 4.05 2.02
N ILE A 192 -8.09 4.48 0.83
CA ILE A 192 -7.70 3.54 -0.23
C ILE A 192 -6.36 2.85 0.08
N VAL A 193 -5.39 3.55 0.68
CA VAL A 193 -4.14 2.90 1.16
C VAL A 193 -4.44 1.85 2.22
N SER A 194 -5.33 2.14 3.17
CA SER A 194 -5.76 1.20 4.20
C SER A 194 -6.50 -0.01 3.61
N THR A 195 -7.31 0.22 2.56
CA THR A 195 -8.00 -0.84 1.81
C THR A 195 -7.02 -1.76 1.09
N ALA A 196 -5.99 -1.20 0.45
CA ALA A 196 -4.92 -1.98 -0.15
C ALA A 196 -4.16 -2.80 0.91
N GLY A 197 -3.91 -2.23 2.10
CA GLY A 197 -3.37 -2.95 3.24
C GLY A 197 -4.24 -4.14 3.67
N LEU A 198 -5.55 -3.94 3.78
CA LEU A 198 -6.51 -5.00 4.08
C LEU A 198 -6.52 -6.10 3.00
N TYR A 199 -6.43 -5.73 1.72
CA TYR A 199 -6.31 -6.69 0.63
C TYR A 199 -5.11 -7.63 0.83
N PHE A 200 -3.92 -7.08 1.11
CA PHE A 200 -2.71 -7.90 1.32
C PHE A 200 -2.73 -8.68 2.63
N LYS A 201 -3.35 -8.14 3.68
CA LYS A 201 -3.62 -8.89 4.92
C LYS A 201 -4.48 -10.14 4.65
N LYS A 202 -5.48 -10.04 3.78
CA LYS A 202 -6.35 -11.16 3.39
C LYS A 202 -5.71 -12.08 2.34
N ASN A 203 -4.76 -11.57 1.56
CA ASN A 203 -4.09 -12.27 0.46
C ASN A 203 -2.55 -12.23 0.60
N PRO A 204 -1.96 -12.89 1.61
CA PRO A 204 -0.53 -12.74 1.94
C PRO A 204 0.42 -13.27 0.84
N THR A 205 -0.03 -14.17 -0.03
CA THR A 205 0.75 -14.66 -1.18
C THR A 205 0.88 -13.64 -2.31
N SER A 206 0.04 -12.59 -2.33
CA SER A 206 0.08 -11.53 -3.34
C SER A 206 1.15 -10.46 -3.04
N SER A 207 1.76 -10.48 -1.84
CA SER A 207 2.79 -9.52 -1.42
C SER A 207 4.20 -9.84 -1.92
N GLY A 208 4.36 -10.86 -2.78
CA GLY A 208 5.67 -11.36 -3.21
C GLY A 208 5.72 -11.72 -4.69
N SER A 209 5.52 -10.76 -5.59
CA SER A 209 5.95 -10.94 -6.98
C SER A 209 6.21 -9.61 -7.68
N SER A 210 7.27 -8.92 -7.24
CA SER A 210 8.01 -8.03 -8.12
C SER A 210 9.23 -8.83 -8.59
N GLY A 211 9.31 -9.10 -9.89
CA GLY A 211 10.19 -10.09 -10.51
C GLY A 211 11.62 -10.09 -9.98
N VAL A 212 12.03 -11.26 -9.49
CA VAL A 212 13.44 -11.64 -9.47
C VAL A 212 13.75 -12.06 -10.89
N GLU A 213 14.40 -11.18 -11.66
CA GLU A 213 15.10 -11.61 -12.86
C GLU A 213 16.06 -12.71 -12.42
N ASN A 214 15.84 -13.92 -12.95
CA ASN A 214 16.68 -15.07 -12.73
C ASN A 214 18.01 -14.84 -13.44
N LEU A 215 18.87 -14.00 -12.87
CA LEU A 215 20.26 -13.89 -13.28
C LEU A 215 20.97 -15.15 -12.80
N THR A 216 21.19 -16.04 -13.76
CA THR A 216 22.09 -17.19 -13.67
C THR A 216 23.46 -16.68 -13.18
N PRO A 217 24.01 -17.14 -12.04
CA PRO A 217 25.37 -16.78 -11.69
C PRO A 217 26.32 -17.69 -12.48
N SER A 218 26.78 -17.19 -13.63
CA SER A 218 28.04 -17.66 -14.20
C SER A 218 29.21 -17.04 -13.44
N GLY A 219 30.01 -17.91 -12.81
CA GLY A 219 31.45 -17.72 -12.66
C GLY A 219 31.93 -17.00 -11.40
N GLY A 220 32.49 -17.78 -10.47
CA GLY A 220 33.36 -17.29 -9.39
C GLY A 220 34.28 -18.40 -8.90
N ALA A 221 35.53 -18.35 -9.37
CA ALA A 221 36.59 -19.32 -9.15
C ALA A 221 37.08 -19.41 -7.68
N ALA A 222 37.67 -20.56 -7.32
CA ALA A 222 38.62 -20.71 -6.23
C ALA A 222 39.75 -21.70 -6.61
N PRO A 223 40.97 -21.55 -6.05
CA PRO A 223 42.21 -22.01 -6.68
C PRO A 223 42.72 -23.36 -6.14
N GLY A 224 43.43 -24.11 -6.98
CA GLY A 224 44.11 -25.34 -6.56
C GLY A 224 45.03 -25.91 -7.63
N THR A 225 46.33 -25.85 -7.35
CA THR A 225 47.51 -26.27 -8.12
C THR A 225 47.58 -27.74 -8.55
N GLY A 226 48.11 -28.02 -9.75
CA GLY A 226 49.02 -29.17 -9.99
C GLY A 226 48.86 -30.04 -11.27
N LEU A 227 49.57 -29.66 -12.36
CA LEU A 227 50.27 -30.50 -13.39
C LEU A 227 49.51 -31.54 -14.29
N PRO A 228 50.07 -31.95 -15.48
CA PRO A 228 49.37 -31.95 -16.77
C PRO A 228 49.40 -33.34 -17.52
N PRO A 229 49.41 -33.45 -18.88
CA PRO A 229 48.25 -33.77 -19.73
C PRO A 229 48.38 -35.07 -20.58
N THR A 230 47.28 -35.65 -21.07
CA THR A 230 47.24 -36.62 -22.19
C THR A 230 45.83 -36.59 -22.83
N SER A 231 45.61 -36.07 -24.04
CA SER A 231 45.78 -36.68 -25.39
C SER A 231 44.75 -37.78 -25.75
N GLY A 232 44.03 -37.60 -26.87
CA GLY A 232 43.31 -38.64 -27.65
C GLY A 232 41.81 -38.37 -27.82
N GLU A 233 41.32 -37.79 -28.94
CA GLU A 233 40.95 -38.41 -30.23
C GLU A 233 39.60 -39.17 -30.28
N SER A 234 38.57 -38.47 -30.79
CA SER A 234 37.63 -38.85 -31.88
C SER A 234 36.59 -40.01 -31.63
N PRO A 235 35.61 -40.26 -32.55
CA PRO A 235 34.20 -39.81 -32.43
C PRO A 235 33.16 -40.93 -32.71
N GLN A 236 31.89 -40.55 -32.98
CA GLN A 236 30.74 -41.37 -33.48
C GLN A 236 29.83 -41.90 -32.34
N GLU A 237 28.50 -41.77 -32.36
CA GLU A 237 27.52 -42.03 -33.42
C GLU A 237 26.17 -41.30 -33.12
N ILE A 238 25.48 -40.81 -34.17
CA ILE A 238 24.03 -40.50 -34.19
C ILE A 238 23.43 -41.41 -35.27
N PRO A 239 22.30 -42.09 -35.06
CA PRO A 239 21.02 -41.62 -35.62
C PRO A 239 19.83 -41.89 -34.66
N GLY A 240 18.89 -40.97 -34.44
CA GLY A 240 17.81 -40.65 -35.38
C GLY A 240 16.46 -41.24 -34.91
N PRO A 241 15.29 -40.71 -35.33
CA PRO A 241 14.16 -40.49 -34.41
C PRO A 241 12.83 -41.24 -34.73
N GLN A 242 11.83 -41.05 -33.84
CA GLN A 242 10.37 -40.92 -34.09
C GLN A 242 9.43 -42.12 -33.72
N PRO A 243 8.08 -41.99 -33.75
CA PRO A 243 7.18 -41.75 -32.60
C PRO A 243 6.03 -42.78 -32.45
N THR A 244 5.26 -42.79 -31.36
CA THR A 244 3.85 -43.29 -31.38
C THR A 244 3.05 -42.96 -30.11
N ALA A 245 1.91 -42.29 -30.29
CA ALA A 245 0.62 -42.51 -29.58
C ALA A 245 -0.33 -43.13 -30.63
N PRO A 246 -1.47 -43.82 -30.34
CA PRO A 246 -2.56 -43.38 -29.44
C PRO A 246 -3.39 -44.50 -28.73
N ALA A 247 -4.40 -44.11 -27.95
CA ALA A 247 -5.79 -44.66 -27.89
C ALA A 247 -6.36 -44.94 -26.48
N ALA A 248 -7.56 -44.37 -26.25
CA ALA A 248 -8.52 -44.73 -25.20
C ALA A 248 -9.42 -45.90 -25.67
N PRO A 249 -10.10 -46.61 -24.73
CA PRO A 249 -11.59 -46.64 -24.78
C PRO A 249 -12.31 -46.73 -23.40
N GLN A 250 -13.51 -46.12 -23.32
CA GLN A 250 -14.66 -46.47 -22.43
C GLN A 250 -15.52 -47.58 -23.13
N PRO A 251 -16.52 -48.31 -22.54
CA PRO A 251 -17.55 -47.84 -21.59
C PRO A 251 -18.08 -48.88 -20.54
N GLY A 252 -19.01 -48.47 -19.65
CA GLY A 252 -19.82 -49.40 -18.85
C GLY A 252 -20.72 -48.74 -17.79
N ALA A 253 -22.04 -48.85 -17.98
CA ALA A 253 -23.09 -48.32 -17.11
C ALA A 253 -23.61 -49.36 -16.10
N SER A 254 -24.14 -48.91 -14.95
CA SER A 254 -25.33 -49.48 -14.30
C SER A 254 -25.80 -48.62 -13.11
N ALA A 255 -27.12 -48.49 -13.03
CA ALA A 255 -27.90 -47.74 -12.05
C ALA A 255 -28.41 -48.64 -10.92
N THR A 256 -28.58 -48.10 -9.71
CA THR A 256 -29.73 -48.38 -8.81
C THR A 256 -29.74 -47.44 -7.58
N GLU A 257 -30.79 -46.64 -7.48
CA GLU A 257 -31.41 -46.15 -6.23
C GLU A 257 -32.49 -47.19 -5.80
N PRO A 258 -33.01 -47.25 -4.54
CA PRO A 258 -33.80 -46.16 -3.95
C PRO A 258 -33.81 -45.96 -2.41
N ALA A 259 -34.06 -44.71 -2.02
CA ALA A 259 -34.93 -44.15 -0.95
C ALA A 259 -35.12 -44.82 0.44
N GLN A 260 -34.93 -44.04 1.52
CA GLN A 260 -35.98 -43.63 2.49
C GLN A 260 -35.49 -42.61 3.57
N LYS A 261 -36.32 -41.60 3.85
CA LYS A 261 -36.24 -40.50 4.86
C LYS A 261 -37.20 -40.84 6.05
N PRO A 262 -37.56 -39.95 7.00
CA PRO A 262 -36.87 -39.05 7.94
C PRO A 262 -37.24 -39.33 9.44
N ALA A 263 -36.57 -38.72 10.44
CA ALA A 263 -37.22 -38.22 11.68
C ALA A 263 -36.28 -37.39 12.59
N ALA A 264 -36.71 -36.17 12.91
CA ALA A 264 -36.50 -35.44 14.18
C ALA A 264 -37.93 -35.07 14.68
N PRO A 265 -38.20 -34.46 15.87
CA PRO A 265 -37.33 -33.89 16.91
C PRO A 265 -37.74 -34.29 18.36
N SER A 266 -37.05 -33.79 19.40
CA SER A 266 -37.60 -33.70 20.78
C SER A 266 -36.91 -32.60 21.61
N GLN A 267 -37.71 -31.92 22.43
CA GLN A 267 -37.48 -30.62 23.09
C GLN A 267 -37.29 -30.74 24.63
N SER A 268 -36.52 -29.79 25.22
CA SER A 268 -36.67 -29.08 26.53
C SER A 268 -36.72 -29.83 27.89
N PRO A 269 -36.66 -29.19 29.12
CA PRO A 269 -36.64 -27.75 29.49
C PRO A 269 -35.70 -27.28 30.68
N GLY A 270 -35.58 -25.94 30.88
CA GLY A 270 -35.35 -25.23 32.19
C GLY A 270 -33.90 -24.92 32.58
N ASN A 271 -33.50 -23.78 33.21
CA ASN A 271 -34.18 -22.73 33.96
C ASN A 271 -33.28 -21.45 34.09
N LEU A 272 -33.91 -20.29 34.24
CA LEU A 272 -33.33 -18.97 34.56
C LEU A 272 -33.06 -18.82 36.07
N ASN A 273 -31.83 -18.42 36.45
CA ASN A 273 -31.51 -17.38 37.46
C ASN A 273 -30.07 -17.53 37.98
N GLY A 274 -29.30 -16.43 37.97
CA GLY A 274 -28.15 -16.30 38.88
C GLY A 274 -27.02 -15.37 38.44
N LYS A 275 -27.17 -14.07 38.70
CA LYS A 275 -26.13 -13.07 39.03
C LYS A 275 -24.94 -12.84 38.09
N GLN A 276 -24.96 -11.63 37.53
CA GLN A 276 -23.85 -10.83 37.02
C GLN A 276 -22.92 -10.36 38.16
N ALA A 277 -21.61 -10.64 38.02
CA ALA A 277 -20.49 -9.95 38.67
C ALA A 277 -19.21 -10.40 37.92
N GLY A 278 -18.59 -9.57 37.08
CA GLY A 278 -17.63 -8.56 37.55
C GLY A 278 -16.20 -9.12 37.43
N SER A 279 -15.69 -9.25 36.21
CA SER A 279 -14.27 -9.52 35.96
C SER A 279 -13.59 -8.21 35.60
N SER A 280 -12.83 -7.69 36.55
CA SER A 280 -11.97 -6.51 36.41
C SER A 280 -10.67 -6.92 35.73
N PHE A 281 -10.40 -6.36 34.55
CA PHE A 281 -9.03 -6.25 34.03
C PHE A 281 -8.47 -4.89 34.44
N THR A 282 -7.43 -4.91 35.25
CA THR A 282 -6.60 -3.76 35.59
C THR A 282 -5.41 -3.72 34.62
N TYR A 283 -5.32 -2.64 33.85
CA TYR A 283 -4.08 -2.22 33.20
C TYR A 283 -3.95 -0.71 33.42
N GLY A 284 -2.91 -0.29 34.16
CA GLY A 284 -2.45 1.11 34.15
C GLY A 284 -3.39 2.18 34.73
N GLY A 285 -3.78 2.06 36.00
CA GLY A 285 -3.84 3.19 36.96
C GLY A 285 -4.34 4.58 36.55
N LEU A 286 -5.45 4.75 35.82
CA LEU A 286 -6.16 6.04 35.76
C LEU A 286 -7.68 5.84 35.81
N THR A 287 -8.25 5.91 37.02
CA THR A 287 -9.70 5.94 37.22
C THR A 287 -10.24 7.32 36.83
N VAL A 288 -11.02 7.38 35.75
CA VAL A 288 -11.86 8.53 35.39
C VAL A 288 -13.02 8.60 36.39
N ALA A 289 -12.88 9.40 37.44
CA ALA A 289 -13.95 9.64 38.38
C ALA A 289 -13.81 11.01 39.07
N THR A 290 -14.00 12.12 38.34
CA THR A 290 -14.62 13.38 38.82
C THR A 290 -14.63 14.43 37.69
N LEU A 291 -15.57 14.30 36.77
CA LEU A 291 -15.98 15.39 35.87
C LEU A 291 -17.30 15.92 36.43
N CYS A 292 -17.24 16.83 37.40
CA CYS A 292 -18.36 17.66 37.85
C CYS A 292 -17.83 18.75 38.79
N TYR A 293 -18.25 20.00 38.53
CA TYR A 293 -18.03 21.21 39.32
C TYR A 293 -16.63 21.83 39.28
N PHE A 294 -16.46 22.88 38.46
CA PHE A 294 -15.93 24.20 38.86
C PHE A 294 -15.88 25.12 37.62
N VAL A 295 -17.04 25.63 37.19
CA VAL A 295 -17.12 26.93 36.48
C VAL A 295 -18.36 27.66 36.99
N LEU A 296 -18.30 28.07 38.25
CA LEU A 296 -19.16 29.09 38.85
C LEU A 296 -18.31 29.82 39.89
N SER A 297 -18.27 31.14 39.79
CA SER A 297 -17.42 32.12 40.51
C SER A 297 -16.10 32.39 39.76
N ALA A 298 -15.73 33.60 39.38
CA ALA A 298 -16.20 34.95 39.64
C ALA A 298 -15.61 35.84 38.50
N PHE A 299 -16.35 36.81 37.97
CA PHE A 299 -16.13 38.25 38.23
C PHE A 299 -14.66 38.69 38.23
#